data_AF-A0A9E3AGD0-F1
#
_entry.id   AF-A0A9E3AGD0-F1
#
_cell.length_a   1.000
_cell.length_b   1.000
_cell.length_c   1.000
_cell.angle_alpha   90.00
_cell.angle_beta   90.00
_cell.angle_gamma   90.00
#
_symmetry.space_group_name_H-M   'P 1'
#
loop_
_entity.id
_entity.type
_entity.pdbx_description
1 polymer ?
#
loop_
_entity_poly.entity_id
_entity_poly.type
_entity_poly.pdbx_seq_one_letter_code
_entity_poly.pdbx_strand_id
1 'polypeptide(L)' 'MTAYVLPAPVQPAVPIEASAELFPVRRILCVGRNYAAHRREMGGDDREPPFFFAKPADAIVTPGHAVPYPSV' A
#
# COMPACT_ATOMS: atom_id res chain seq x y z
N MET A 1 -0.40 -20.78 20.27
CA MET A 1 -0.67 -20.60 18.83
C MET A 1 -2.13 -20.95 18.58
N THR A 2 -2.84 -20.14 17.83
CA THR A 2 -4.24 -20.40 17.46
C THR A 2 -4.28 -21.42 16.34
N ALA A 3 -5.10 -22.47 16.48
CA ALA A 3 -5.36 -23.40 15.39
C ALA A 3 -6.37 -22.78 14.43
N TYR A 4 -6.00 -22.67 13.15
CA TYR A 4 -6.88 -22.22 12.08
C TYR A 4 -7.33 -23.43 11.25
N VAL A 5 -8.52 -23.35 10.65
CA VAL A 5 -9.04 -24.40 9.76
C VAL A 5 -8.29 -24.48 8.43
N LEU A 6 -7.50 -23.46 8.10
CA LEU A 6 -6.64 -23.35 6.93
C LEU A 6 -5.33 -22.66 7.33
N PRO A 7 -4.23 -22.82 6.58
CA PRO A 7 -2.99 -22.09 6.83
C PRO A 7 -3.21 -20.58 6.85
N ALA A 8 -2.68 -19.89 7.85
CA ALA A 8 -2.72 -18.43 7.88
C ALA A 8 -1.86 -17.87 6.73
N PRO A 9 -2.29 -16.77 6.07
CA PRO A 9 -1.48 -16.12 5.05
C PRO A 9 -0.16 -15.62 5.65
N VAL A 10 0.89 -15.62 4.84
CA VAL A 10 2.19 -15.05 5.22
C VAL A 10 2.01 -13.57 5.53
N GLN A 11 2.52 -13.11 6.67
CA GLN A 11 2.46 -11.71 7.08
C GLN A 11 3.23 -10.84 6.06
N PRO A 12 2.57 -9.92 5.34
CA PRO A 12 3.26 -9.01 4.44
C PRO A 12 4.26 -8.16 5.24
N ALA A 13 5.46 -8.03 4.71
CA ALA A 13 6.54 -7.28 5.34
C ALA A 13 7.42 -6.61 4.28
N VAL A 14 8.05 -5.49 4.65
CA VAL A 14 8.95 -4.72 3.76
C VAL A 14 10.38 -4.76 4.28
N PRO A 15 11.38 -4.74 3.40
CA PRO A 15 12.79 -4.69 3.80
C PRO A 15 13.10 -3.37 4.52
N ILE A 16 14.05 -3.44 5.45
CA ILE A 16 14.60 -2.29 6.16
C ILE A 16 16.01 -2.03 5.60
N GLU A 17 16.31 -0.79 5.27
CA GLU A 17 17.62 -0.39 4.73
C GLU A 17 18.74 -0.80 5.71
N ALA A 18 19.79 -1.42 5.19
CA ALA A 18 20.94 -1.93 5.95
C ALA A 18 20.60 -2.90 7.10
N SER A 19 19.48 -3.64 7.02
CA SER A 19 19.09 -4.64 8.02
C SER A 19 18.61 -5.94 7.37
N ALA A 20 18.84 -7.06 8.06
CA ALA A 20 18.27 -8.36 7.70
C ALA A 20 16.85 -8.56 8.26
N GLU A 21 16.39 -7.68 9.14
CA GLU A 21 15.03 -7.69 9.69
C GLU A 21 14.02 -7.10 8.70
N LEU A 22 12.74 -7.45 8.89
CA LEU A 22 11.63 -6.99 8.06
C LEU A 22 10.62 -6.22 8.91
N PHE A 23 10.01 -5.19 8.33
CA PHE A 23 8.94 -4.43 8.99
C PHE A 23 7.57 -5.05 8.64
N PRO A 24 6.82 -5.60 9.62
CA PRO A 24 5.52 -6.22 9.36
C PRO A 24 4.45 -5.15 9.07
N VAL A 25 3.80 -5.27 7.92
CA VAL A 25 2.79 -4.30 7.46
C VAL A 25 1.42 -4.62 8.05
N ARG A 26 0.83 -3.66 8.76
CA ARG A 26 -0.52 -3.80 9.33
C ARG A 26 -1.61 -3.24 8.41
N ARG A 27 -1.50 -1.96 8.03
CA ARG A 27 -2.47 -1.25 7.18
C ARG A 27 -1.72 -0.31 6.25
N ILE A 28 -2.24 -0.16 5.04
CA ILE A 28 -1.77 0.83 4.07
C ILE A 28 -2.85 1.90 3.95
N LEU A 29 -2.54 3.10 4.41
CA LEU A 29 -3.40 4.28 4.27
C LEU A 29 -2.78 5.20 3.24
N CYS A 30 -3.56 5.56 2.23
CA CYS A 30 -3.12 6.40 1.12
C CYS A 30 -3.88 7.73 1.16
N VAL A 31 -3.19 8.82 0.82
CA VAL A 31 -3.79 10.15 0.71
C VAL A 31 -4.00 10.47 -0.77
N GLY A 32 -5.26 10.61 -1.17
CA GLY A 32 -5.63 11.09 -2.49
C GLY A 32 -5.53 12.61 -2.58
N ARG A 33 -5.15 13.13 -3.76
CA ARG A 33 -5.19 14.56 -4.06
C ARG A 33 -4.36 15.46 -3.11
N ASN A 34 -3.23 14.95 -2.60
CA ASN A 34 -2.40 15.68 -1.62
C ASN A 34 -1.42 16.73 -2.22
N TYR A 35 -1.38 16.87 -3.55
CA TYR A 35 -0.52 17.83 -4.25
C TYR A 35 -1.37 18.73 -5.16
N ALA A 36 -1.16 20.05 -5.10
CA ALA A 36 -1.97 21.02 -5.86
C ALA A 36 -1.90 20.81 -7.38
N ALA A 37 -0.71 20.56 -7.94
CA ALA A 37 -0.55 20.31 -9.37
C ALA A 37 -1.34 19.06 -9.82
N HIS A 38 -1.19 17.95 -9.11
CA HIS A 38 -1.91 16.71 -9.40
C HIS A 38 -3.43 16.84 -9.20
N ARG A 39 -3.88 17.65 -8.24
CA ARG A 39 -5.31 17.96 -8.09
C ARG A 39 -5.88 18.63 -9.33
N ARG A 40 -5.20 19.67 -9.83
CA ARG A 40 -5.62 20.41 -11.03
C ARG A 40 -5.60 19.53 -12.28
N GLU A 41 -4.60 18.67 -12.43
CA GLU A 41 -4.51 17.67 -13.51
C GLU A 41 -5.76 16.76 -13.54
N MET A 42 -6.23 16.35 -12.36
CA MET A 42 -7.41 15.49 -12.21
C MET A 42 -8.74 16.25 -12.26
N GLY A 43 -8.74 17.52 -12.71
CA GLY A 43 -9.94 18.37 -12.80
C GLY A 43 -10.50 18.85 -11.46
N GLY A 44 -9.74 18.71 -10.38
CA GLY A 44 -10.13 19.17 -9.05
C GLY A 44 -9.81 20.64 -8.78
N ASP A 45 -10.52 21.24 -7.84
CA ASP A 45 -10.30 22.59 -7.33
C ASP A 45 -9.38 22.56 -6.09
N ASP A 46 -8.59 23.61 -5.89
CA ASP A 46 -7.66 23.76 -4.76
C ASP A 46 -8.37 23.84 -3.39
N ARG A 47 -9.69 24.06 -3.39
CA ARG A 47 -10.54 24.16 -2.20
C ARG A 47 -10.96 22.80 -1.61
N GLU A 48 -10.87 21.71 -2.36
CA GLU A 48 -11.21 20.38 -1.84
C GLU A 48 -10.10 19.83 -0.94
N PRO A 49 -10.41 19.33 0.26
CA PRO A 49 -9.42 18.71 1.13
C PRO A 49 -8.93 17.37 0.55
N PRO A 50 -7.72 16.92 0.93
CA PRO A 50 -7.28 15.56 0.67
C PRO A 50 -8.22 14.54 1.32
N PHE A 51 -8.27 13.33 0.75
CA PHE A 51 -9.06 12.23 1.29
C PHE A 51 -8.22 10.97 1.48
N PHE A 52 -8.72 10.03 2.28
CA PHE A 52 -8.04 8.77 2.54
C PHE A 52 -8.71 7.62 1.80
N PHE A 53 -7.90 6.68 1.33
CA PHE A 53 -8.31 5.35 0.90
C PHE A 53 -7.29 4.32 1.39
N ALA A 54 -7.59 3.03 1.25
CA ALA A 54 -6.72 1.97 1.74
C ALA A 54 -6.37 0.96 0.65
N LYS A 55 -5.26 0.25 0.85
CA LYS A 55 -4.90 -0.96 0.11
C LYS A 55 -4.75 -2.11 1.10
N PRO A 56 -5.07 -3.36 0.70
CA PRO A 56 -4.81 -4.50 1.56
C PRO A 56 -3.28 -4.70 1.71
N ALA A 57 -2.83 -5.21 2.85
CA ALA A 57 -1.40 -5.25 3.19
C ALA A 57 -0.57 -6.10 2.20
N ASP A 58 -1.20 -7.10 1.60
CA ASP A 58 -0.65 -8.01 0.59
C ASP A 58 -0.63 -7.42 -0.83
N ALA A 59 -1.13 -6.19 -1.05
CA ALA A 59 -0.95 -5.47 -2.31
C ALA A 59 0.46 -4.86 -2.48
N ILE A 60 1.33 -4.98 -1.48
CA ILE A 60 2.72 -4.49 -1.56
C ILE A 60 3.57 -5.46 -2.37
N VAL A 61 4.31 -4.90 -3.31
CA VAL A 61 5.40 -5.58 -4.01
C VAL A 61 6.72 -4.93 -3.57
N THR A 62 7.66 -5.72 -3.09
CA THR A 62 8.96 -5.22 -2.60
C THR A 62 9.93 -4.97 -3.76
N PRO A 63 10.95 -4.10 -3.59
CA PRO A 63 11.92 -3.80 -4.64
C PRO A 63 12.54 -5.07 -5.26
N GLY A 64 12.77 -5.05 -6.57
CA GLY A 64 13.35 -6.17 -7.32
C GLY A 64 12.35 -7.22 -7.82
N HIS A 65 11.07 -7.11 -7.47
CA HIS A 65 10.02 -8.01 -7.96
C HIS A 65 9.26 -7.41 -9.14
N ALA A 66 8.77 -8.27 -10.03
CA ALA A 66 7.91 -7.87 -11.14
C ALA A 66 6.56 -7.37 -10.62
N VAL A 67 6.04 -6.28 -11.21
CA VAL A 67 4.70 -5.76 -10.95
C VAL A 67 3.82 -6.11 -12.15
N PRO A 68 2.97 -7.15 -12.07
CA PRO A 68 2.14 -7.57 -13.20
C PRO A 68 1.07 -6.52 -13.52
N TYR A 69 0.71 -6.40 -14.79
CA TYR A 69 -0.47 -5.63 -15.21
C TYR A 69 -1.73 -6.33 -14.67
N PRO A 70 -2.69 -5.62 -14.05
CA PRO A 70 -3.90 -6.24 -13.50
C PRO A 70 -4.77 -6.85 -14.61
N SER A 71 -5.50 -7.91 -14.28
CA SER A 71 -6.53 -8.45 -15.19
C SER A 71 -7.64 -7.42 -15.42
N VAL A 72 -8.18 -7.38 -16.63
CA VAL A 72 -9.42 -6.66 -16.95
C VAL A 72 -10.65 -7.36 -16.41
#